data_AF-X1IDT0-F1
#
_entry.id   AF-X1IDT0-F1
#
_cell.length_a   1.000
_cell.length_b   1.000
_cell.length_c   1.000
_cell.angle_alpha   90.00
_cell.angle_beta   90.00
_cell.angle_gamma   90.00
#
_symmetry.space_group_name_H-M   'P 1'
#
loop_
_entity.id
_entity.type
_entity.pdbx_description
1 polymer ?
#
loop_
_entity_poly.entity_id
_entity_poly.type
_entity_poly.pdbx_seq_one_letter_code
_entity_poly.pdbx_strand_id
1 'polypeptide(L)'
;YRHSTHFVGDIDVREKKEIEYWKARDPIKRIEDRMLKENVITKDKIQSYRNRIQKMVDEAVDFARKSPMPDPKVALEDVFVD
;
A
#
# COMPACT_ATOMS: atom_id res chain seq x y z
N TYR A 1 7.39 -7.59 -8.60
CA TYR A 1 7.55 -6.57 -9.66
C TYR A 1 6.92 -5.28 -9.18
N ARG A 2 7.52 -4.11 -9.41
CA ARG A 2 6.92 -2.84 -9.01
C ARG A 2 5.83 -2.45 -10.01
N HIS A 3 4.58 -2.49 -9.60
CA HIS A 3 3.45 -2.20 -10.49
C HIS A 3 3.35 -0.71 -10.85
N SER A 4 3.71 0.18 -9.93
CA SER A 4 3.77 1.63 -10.12
C SER A 4 5.16 2.09 -10.59
N THR A 5 5.30 3.38 -10.87
CA THR A 5 6.53 4.07 -11.29
C THR A 5 7.60 4.16 -10.19
N HIS A 6 8.77 4.73 -10.56
CA HIS A 6 9.73 5.42 -9.69
C HIS A 6 9.26 5.67 -8.25
N PHE A 7 8.52 6.78 -8.24
CA PHE A 7 7.93 7.52 -7.17
C PHE A 7 6.71 8.24 -7.77
N VAL A 8 5.91 8.88 -6.93
CA VAL A 8 4.73 9.65 -7.37
C VAL A 8 5.19 10.90 -8.13
N GLY A 9 4.81 11.01 -9.41
CA GLY A 9 5.19 12.12 -10.30
C GLY A 9 6.20 11.75 -11.38
N ASP A 10 6.73 10.53 -11.35
CA ASP A 10 7.64 10.01 -12.37
C ASP A 10 6.89 9.55 -13.64
N ILE A 11 7.59 9.54 -14.78
CA ILE A 11 7.10 8.98 -16.04
C ILE A 11 7.51 7.52 -16.11
N ASP A 12 6.55 6.62 -16.38
CA ASP A 12 6.89 5.22 -16.59
C ASP A 12 7.55 5.01 -17.95
N VAL A 13 8.85 4.75 -17.94
CA VAL A 13 9.64 4.45 -19.16
C VAL A 13 9.53 2.99 -19.62
N ARG A 14 8.89 2.13 -18.82
CA ARG A 14 8.77 0.69 -19.14
C ARG A 14 7.61 0.45 -20.09
N GLU A 15 7.69 -0.66 -20.84
CA GLU A 15 6.61 -1.05 -21.72
C GLU A 15 5.34 -1.41 -20.94
N LYS A 16 4.19 -0.91 -21.40
CA LYS A 16 2.89 -1.26 -20.80
C LYS A 16 2.66 -2.78 -20.77
N LYS A 17 3.08 -3.49 -21.82
CA LYS A 17 2.95 -4.95 -21.92
C LYS A 17 3.71 -5.69 -20.82
N GLU A 18 4.91 -5.22 -20.47
CA GLU A 18 5.70 -5.80 -19.39
C GLU A 18 4.99 -5.63 -18.05
N ILE A 19 4.48 -4.43 -17.77
CA ILE A 19 3.77 -4.12 -16.53
C ILE A 19 2.52 -4.99 -16.40
N GLU A 20 1.70 -5.10 -17.46
CA GLU A 20 0.49 -5.92 -17.44
C GLU A 20 0.80 -7.42 -17.31
N TYR A 21 1.88 -7.90 -17.95
CA TYR A 21 2.36 -9.27 -17.77
C TYR A 21 2.66 -9.58 -16.30
N TRP A 22 3.26 -8.64 -15.57
CA TRP A 22 3.58 -8.80 -14.16
C TRP A 22 2.38 -8.59 -13.23
N LYS A 23 1.48 -7.63 -13.53
CA LYS A 23 0.22 -7.46 -12.78
C LYS A 23 -0.66 -8.70 -12.83
N ALA A 24 -0.70 -9.40 -13.98
CA ALA A 24 -1.41 -10.66 -14.10
C ALA A 24 -0.87 -11.78 -13.17
N ARG A 25 0.33 -11.59 -12.60
CA ARG A 25 1.00 -12.51 -11.67
C ARG A 25 1.00 -12.01 -10.23
N ASP A 26 0.07 -11.11 -9.89
CA ASP A 26 -0.08 -10.58 -8.54
C ASP A 26 -0.07 -11.71 -7.48
N PRO A 27 0.90 -11.72 -6.55
CA PRO A 27 1.01 -12.75 -5.54
C PRO A 27 -0.21 -12.79 -4.60
N ILE A 28 -0.85 -11.65 -4.32
CA ILE A 28 -2.02 -11.54 -3.44
C ILE A 28 -3.21 -12.26 -4.08
N LYS A 29 -3.47 -11.99 -5.36
CA LYS A 29 -4.55 -12.67 -6.09
C LYS A 29 -4.31 -14.17 -6.19
N ARG A 30 -3.07 -14.58 -6.49
CA ARG A 30 -2.71 -15.99 -6.63
C ARG A 30 -2.89 -16.79 -5.33
N ILE A 31 -2.51 -16.21 -4.19
CA ILE A 31 -2.71 -16.88 -2.90
C ILE A 31 -4.20 -16.89 -2.52
N GLU A 32 -4.93 -15.81 -2.77
CA GLU A 32 -6.38 -15.73 -2.54
C GLU A 32 -7.13 -16.82 -3.32
N ASP A 33 -6.86 -16.93 -4.63
CA ASP A 33 -7.47 -17.93 -5.51
C ASP A 33 -7.16 -19.36 -5.03
N ARG A 34 -5.92 -19.61 -4.59
CA ARG A 34 -5.51 -20.92 -4.04
C ARG A 34 -6.26 -21.24 -2.75
N MET A 35 -6.29 -20.30 -1.80
CA MET A 35 -6.96 -20.49 -0.51
C MET A 35 -8.48 -20.68 -0.67
N LEU A 36 -9.11 -20.02 -1.63
CA LEU A 36 -10.51 -20.23 -2.00
C LEU A 36 -10.72 -21.63 -2.58
N LYS A 37 -9.88 -22.06 -3.53
CA LYS A 37 -9.96 -23.39 -4.14
C LYS A 37 -9.78 -24.51 -3.12
N GLU A 38 -8.89 -24.31 -2.15
CA GLU A 38 -8.59 -25.26 -1.08
C GLU A 38 -9.57 -25.14 0.11
N ASN A 39 -10.61 -24.30 0.02
CA ASN A 39 -11.59 -24.04 1.09
C ASN A 39 -10.98 -23.60 2.43
N VAL A 40 -9.78 -22.99 2.40
CA VAL A 40 -9.09 -22.45 3.59
C VAL A 40 -9.74 -21.16 4.07
N ILE A 41 -10.38 -20.41 3.17
CA ILE A 41 -11.05 -19.15 3.46
C ILE A 41 -12.28 -18.99 2.57
N THR A 42 -13.26 -18.20 3.02
CA THR A 42 -14.44 -17.83 2.22
C THR A 42 -14.30 -16.43 1.63
N LYS A 43 -15.06 -16.15 0.57
CA LYS A 43 -15.14 -14.81 -0.02
C LYS A 43 -15.59 -13.75 1.00
N ASP A 44 -16.55 -14.10 1.85
CA ASP A 44 -17.04 -13.18 2.89
C ASP A 44 -15.95 -12.82 3.90
N LYS A 45 -15.10 -13.79 4.27
CA LYS A 45 -13.98 -13.54 5.18
C LYS A 45 -12.90 -12.67 4.53
N ILE A 46 -12.59 -12.90 3.25
CA ILE A 46 -11.69 -12.02 2.47
C ILE A 46 -12.24 -10.59 2.45
N GLN A 47 -13.53 -10.43 2.16
CA GLN A 47 -14.15 -9.10 2.11
C GLN A 47 -14.13 -8.41 3.48
N SER A 48 -14.38 -9.15 4.55
CA SER A 48 -14.25 -8.65 5.93
C SER A 48 -12.84 -8.13 6.21
N TYR A 49 -11.79 -8.85 5.80
CA TYR A 49 -10.41 -8.37 5.93
C TYR A 49 -10.13 -7.12 5.10
N ARG A 50 -10.57 -7.08 3.84
CA ARG A 50 -10.42 -5.89 2.98
C ARG A 50 -11.07 -4.66 3.61
N ASN A 51 -12.31 -4.79 4.10
CA ASN A 51 -13.02 -3.69 4.76
C ASN A 51 -12.30 -3.22 6.03
N ARG A 52 -11.81 -4.16 6.86
CA ARG A 52 -11.06 -3.83 8.07
C ARG A 52 -9.76 -3.09 7.74
N ILE A 53 -9.00 -3.57 6.76
CA ILE A 53 -7.73 -2.95 6.34
C ILE A 53 -7.99 -1.57 5.75
N GLN A 54 -9.02 -1.42 4.91
CA GLN A 54 -9.38 -0.12 4.35
C GLN A 54 -9.70 0.89 5.47
N LYS A 55 -10.50 0.49 6.46
CA LYS A 55 -10.79 1.34 7.61
C LYS A 55 -9.51 1.75 8.37
N MET A 56 -8.58 0.83 8.60
CA MET A 56 -7.31 1.16 9.25
C MET A 56 -6.46 2.16 8.45
N VAL A 57 -6.44 2.02 7.12
CA VAL A 57 -5.74 2.96 6.23
C VAL A 57 -6.41 4.33 6.28
N ASP A 58 -7.74 4.38 6.20
CA ASP A 58 -8.50 5.64 6.25
C ASP A 58 -8.27 6.39 7.57
N GLU A 59 -8.30 5.65 8.69
CA GLU A 59 -8.00 6.20 10.03
C GLU A 59 -6.56 6.74 10.12
N ALA A 60 -5.58 6.01 9.57
CA ALA A 60 -4.18 6.45 9.56
C ALA A 60 -3.98 7.72 8.70
N VAL A 61 -4.65 7.80 7.56
CA VAL A 61 -4.62 8.98 6.68
C VAL A 61 -5.30 10.18 7.35
N ASP A 62 -6.45 9.97 7.98
CA ASP A 62 -7.16 11.03 8.70
C ASP A 62 -6.34 11.58 9.88
N PHE A 63 -5.73 10.68 10.65
CA PHE A 63 -4.77 11.05 11.70
C PHE A 63 -3.63 11.89 11.12
N ALA A 64 -2.95 11.41 10.08
CA ALA A 64 -1.82 12.13 9.48
C ALA A 64 -2.20 13.53 8.94
N ARG A 65 -3.40 13.70 8.41
CA ARG A 65 -3.89 14.99 7.89
C ARG A 65 -4.31 15.96 8.99
N LYS A 66 -4.83 15.45 10.12
CA LYS A 66 -5.27 16.26 11.26
C LYS A 66 -4.14 16.58 12.22
N SER A 67 -3.03 15.86 12.15
CA SER A 67 -1.83 16.16 12.93
C SER A 67 -1.39 17.60 12.70
N PRO A 68 -1.08 18.36 13.77
CA PRO A 68 -0.58 19.71 13.62
C PRO A 68 0.77 19.70 12.89
N MET A 69 1.06 20.77 12.17
CA MET A 69 2.40 20.99 11.66
C MET A 69 3.40 21.08 12.82
N PRO A 70 4.64 20.60 12.65
CA PRO A 70 5.66 20.74 13.69
C PRO A 70 5.99 22.22 13.92
N ASP A 71 6.42 22.56 15.15
CA ASP A 71 7.02 23.87 15.42
C ASP A 71 8.26 24.03 14.52
N PRO A 72 8.41 25.15 13.76
CA PRO A 72 9.58 25.38 12.93
C PRO A 72 10.93 25.19 13.64
N LYS A 73 10.99 25.37 14.96
CA LYS A 73 12.21 25.13 15.76
C LYS A 73 12.69 23.68 15.72
N VAL A 74 11.79 22.72 15.54
CA VAL A 74 12.11 21.29 15.44
C VAL A 74 13.05 21.00 14.26
N ALA A 75 13.07 21.85 13.23
CA ALA A 75 14.00 21.71 12.12
C ALA A 75 15.49 21.84 12.51
N LEU A 76 15.79 22.36 13.71
CA LEU A 76 17.16 22.50 14.24
C LEU A 76 17.50 21.45 15.29
N GLU A 77 16.53 20.63 15.70
CA GLU A 77 16.76 19.50 16.60
C GLU A 77 17.48 18.37 15.84
N ASP A 78 18.20 17.49 16.56
CA ASP A 78 18.95 16.34 16.02
C ASP A 78 20.08 16.65 15.01
N VAL A 79 20.49 17.92 14.86
CA VAL A 79 21.62 18.30 14.00
C VAL A 79 22.97 17.85 14.59
N PHE A 80 23.09 17.92 15.92
CA PHE A 80 24.23 17.42 16.69
C PHE A 80 23.72 16.53 17.82
N VAL A 81 24.56 15.59 18.24
CA VAL A 81 24.32 14.78 19.45
C VAL A 81 25.13 15.41 20.61
N ASP A 82 24.58 15.38 21.82
CA ASP A 82 25.37 15.63 23.05
C ASP A 82 26.13 14.36 23.49
#